data_AF-A0A9X6ADQ5-F1
#
_entry.id   AF-A0A9X6ADQ5-F1
#
_cell.length_a   1.000
_cell.length_b   1.000
_cell.length_c   1.000
_cell.angle_alpha   90.00
_cell.angle_beta   90.00
_cell.angle_gamma   90.00
#
_symmetry.space_group_name_H-M   'P 1'
#
loop_
_entity.id
_entity.type
_entity.pdbx_description
1 polymer ?
#
loop_
_entity_poly.entity_id
_entity_poly.type
_entity_poly.pdbx_seq_one_letter_code
_entity_poly.pdbx_strand_id
1 'polypeptide(L)'
;MPDLAPLLATLIGLGVGIDYALFIVTRHRRGILRGMDPEESAVTALNTSGRAVLFAGGTVCIALAGMLVTNLRFLDGVVIGTSLTVVFSVLAAVTLLPALLGFLGSRVLSRRQRRKLAAEGPEQERASGFAARWSANVQKRPRSIAVMAVVVMAILAIPVLSLRLGATDQGN
;
A
#
# COMPACT_ATOMS: atom_id res chain seq x y z
N MET A 1 -25.54 15.56 9.19
CA MET A 1 -24.63 15.22 8.08
C MET A 1 -23.63 14.15 8.53
N PRO A 2 -23.98 12.84 8.57
CA PRO A 2 -23.07 11.80 9.07
C PRO A 2 -22.48 10.87 8.00
N ASP A 3 -22.57 11.19 6.71
CA ASP A 3 -22.06 10.31 5.62
C ASP A 3 -20.54 10.39 5.40
N LEU A 4 -19.85 11.32 6.06
CA LEU A 4 -18.41 11.53 5.85
C LEU A 4 -17.58 10.39 6.44
N ALA A 5 -18.00 9.81 7.57
CA ALA A 5 -17.30 8.71 8.22
C ALA A 5 -17.37 7.41 7.40
N PRO A 6 -18.55 6.92 6.96
CA PRO A 6 -18.63 5.76 6.08
C PRO A 6 -17.92 5.96 4.74
N LEU A 7 -18.00 7.16 4.16
CA LEU A 7 -17.34 7.48 2.89
C LEU A 7 -15.82 7.41 3.01
N LEU A 8 -15.24 8.04 4.03
CA LEU A 8 -13.78 8.01 4.25
C LEU A 8 -13.31 6.62 4.66
N ALA A 9 -14.06 5.92 5.52
CA ALA A 9 -13.78 4.53 5.88
C ALA A 9 -13.75 3.63 4.63
N THR A 10 -14.70 3.80 3.72
CA THR A 10 -14.75 3.01 2.48
C THR A 10 -13.60 3.37 1.54
N LEU A 11 -13.38 4.67 1.29
CA LEU A 11 -12.34 5.15 0.37
C LEU A 11 -10.94 4.73 0.84
N ILE A 12 -10.64 4.94 2.11
CA ILE A 12 -9.34 4.60 2.70
C ILE A 12 -9.23 3.09 2.89
N GLY A 13 -10.24 2.45 3.49
CA GLY A 13 -10.23 1.02 3.79
C GLY A 13 -10.08 0.15 2.54
N LEU A 14 -10.79 0.49 1.47
CA LEU A 14 -10.71 -0.21 0.19
C LEU A 14 -9.35 0.01 -0.48
N GLY A 15 -8.89 1.25 -0.58
CA GLY A 15 -7.60 1.55 -1.22
C GLY A 15 -6.43 0.86 -0.50
N VAL A 16 -6.35 1.06 0.81
CA VAL A 16 -5.32 0.45 1.66
C VAL A 16 -5.42 -1.08 1.64
N GLY A 17 -6.63 -1.65 1.70
CA GLY A 17 -6.83 -3.10 1.68
C GLY A 17 -6.42 -3.75 0.37
N ILE A 18 -6.77 -3.13 -0.77
CA ILE A 18 -6.38 -3.61 -2.10
C ILE A 18 -4.85 -3.54 -2.24
N ASP A 19 -4.23 -2.44 -1.86
CA ASP A 19 -2.78 -2.26 -1.99
C ASP A 19 -2.01 -3.30 -1.18
N TYR A 20 -2.45 -3.56 0.06
CA TYR A 20 -1.83 -4.56 0.93
C TYR A 20 -2.04 -5.99 0.41
N ALA A 21 -3.25 -6.30 -0.06
CA ALA A 21 -3.54 -7.59 -0.65
C ALA A 21 -2.72 -7.82 -1.92
N LEU A 22 -2.68 -6.85 -2.83
CA LEU A 22 -1.88 -6.92 -4.05
C LEU A 22 -0.40 -7.04 -3.75
N PHE A 23 0.12 -6.36 -2.73
CA PHE A 23 1.53 -6.45 -2.36
C PHE A 23 1.89 -7.87 -1.89
N ILE A 24 1.10 -8.47 -1.01
CA ILE A 24 1.32 -9.84 -0.51
C ILE A 24 1.11 -10.88 -1.62
N VAL A 25 0.03 -10.77 -2.39
CA VAL A 25 -0.27 -11.68 -3.51
C VAL A 25 0.83 -11.62 -4.57
N THR A 26 1.32 -10.43 -4.91
CA THR A 26 2.41 -10.27 -5.89
C THR A 26 3.69 -10.92 -5.39
N ARG A 27 4.00 -10.78 -4.09
CA ARG A 27 5.16 -11.44 -3.48
C ARG A 27 5.04 -12.96 -3.51
N HIS A 28 3.89 -13.50 -3.11
CA HIS A 28 3.62 -14.94 -3.15
C HIS A 28 3.65 -15.51 -4.58
N ARG A 29 3.08 -14.78 -5.55
CA ARG A 29 3.15 -15.15 -6.98
C ARG A 29 4.57 -15.23 -7.48
N ARG A 30 5.41 -14.24 -7.15
CA ARG A 30 6.84 -14.27 -7.49
C ARG A 30 7.56 -15.43 -6.83
N GLY A 31 7.18 -15.80 -5.60
CA GLY A 31 7.73 -16.97 -4.92
C GLY A 31 7.47 -18.27 -5.68
N ILE A 32 6.20 -18.50 -6.06
CA ILE A 32 5.83 -19.70 -6.84
C ILE A 32 6.49 -19.70 -8.23
N LEU A 33 6.58 -18.55 -8.90
CA LEU A 33 7.27 -18.43 -10.19
C LEU A 33 8.78 -18.73 -10.11
N ARG A 34 9.39 -18.61 -8.93
CA ARG A 34 10.77 -19.02 -8.65
C ARG A 34 10.88 -20.50 -8.25
N GLY A 35 9.78 -21.25 -8.28
CA GLY A 35 9.74 -22.67 -7.94
C GLY A 35 9.60 -22.97 -6.45
N MET A 36 9.28 -22.00 -5.60
CA MET A 36 8.93 -22.29 -4.19
C MET A 36 7.61 -23.06 -4.11
N ASP A 37 7.52 -23.95 -3.13
CA ASP A 37 6.26 -24.58 -2.77
C ASP A 37 5.24 -23.51 -2.33
N PRO A 38 3.95 -23.63 -2.67
CA PRO A 38 2.96 -22.62 -2.28
C PRO A 38 2.91 -22.34 -0.78
N GLU A 39 3.07 -23.34 0.09
CA GLU A 39 3.04 -23.12 1.54
C GLU A 39 4.23 -22.26 2.00
N GLU A 40 5.43 -22.64 1.57
CA GLU A 40 6.67 -21.91 1.86
C GLU A 40 6.64 -20.48 1.28
N SER A 41 6.08 -20.33 0.07
CA SER A 41 5.91 -19.02 -0.57
C SER A 41 4.96 -18.11 0.22
N ALA A 42 3.87 -18.65 0.78
CA ALA A 42 2.94 -17.89 1.61
C ALA A 42 3.61 -17.41 2.91
N VAL A 43 4.36 -18.28 3.58
CA VAL A 43 5.15 -17.94 4.78
C VAL A 43 6.19 -16.86 4.46
N THR A 44 6.92 -17.03 3.35
CA THR A 44 7.93 -16.06 2.90
C THR A 44 7.31 -14.70 2.56
N ALA A 45 6.14 -14.69 1.92
CA ALA A 45 5.41 -13.47 1.61
C ALA A 45 4.96 -12.74 2.89
N LEU A 46 4.49 -13.45 3.91
CA LEU A 46 4.15 -12.85 5.21
C LEU A 46 5.38 -12.28 5.93
N ASN A 47 6.47 -13.03 5.97
CA ASN A 47 7.69 -12.60 6.65
C ASN A 47 8.36 -11.37 5.99
N THR A 48 8.07 -11.11 4.72
CA THR A 48 8.61 -9.94 4.00
C THR A 48 7.56 -8.85 3.82
N SER A 49 6.56 -9.11 2.99
CA SER A 49 5.50 -8.15 2.68
C SER A 49 4.52 -7.96 3.83
N GLY A 50 4.19 -9.01 4.59
CA GLY A 50 3.29 -8.89 5.75
C GLY A 50 3.83 -7.94 6.83
N ARG A 51 5.13 -8.04 7.16
CA ARG A 51 5.79 -7.09 8.08
C ARG A 51 5.75 -5.65 7.57
N ALA A 52 5.95 -5.44 6.28
CA ALA A 52 5.85 -4.10 5.68
C ALA A 52 4.42 -3.54 5.72
N VAL A 53 3.40 -4.39 5.51
CA VAL A 53 1.99 -4.03 5.62
C VAL A 53 1.63 -3.63 7.06
N LEU A 54 2.09 -4.38 8.06
CA LEU A 54 1.89 -4.03 9.48
C LEU A 54 2.51 -2.67 9.81
N PHE A 55 3.73 -2.41 9.33
CA PHE A 55 4.40 -1.13 9.54
C PHE A 55 3.64 0.01 8.87
N ALA A 56 3.27 -0.13 7.60
CA ALA A 56 2.49 0.87 6.86
C ALA A 56 1.12 1.13 7.52
N GLY A 57 0.39 0.08 7.87
CA GLY A 57 -0.89 0.17 8.58
C GLY A 57 -0.77 0.88 9.93
N GLY A 58 0.29 0.55 10.69
CA GLY A 58 0.61 1.22 11.94
C GLY A 58 0.87 2.72 11.76
N THR A 59 1.65 3.11 10.75
CA THR A 59 1.90 4.53 10.47
C THR A 59 0.62 5.30 10.12
N VAL A 60 -0.30 4.69 9.38
CA VAL A 60 -1.60 5.30 9.06
C VAL A 60 -2.44 5.48 10.33
N CYS A 61 -2.50 4.46 11.19
CA CYS A 61 -3.22 4.55 12.47
C CYS A 61 -2.65 5.65 13.38
N ILE A 62 -1.32 5.79 13.44
CA ILE A 62 -0.65 6.85 14.21
C ILE A 62 -1.00 8.23 13.64
N ALA A 63 -0.97 8.41 12.31
CA ALA A 63 -1.34 9.66 11.66
C ALA A 63 -2.79 10.05 11.94
N LEU A 64 -3.72 9.10 11.86
CA LEU A 64 -5.13 9.29 12.20
C LEU A 64 -5.29 9.62 13.69
N ALA A 65 -4.61 8.92 14.59
CA ALA A 65 -4.64 9.22 16.02
C ALA A 65 -4.12 10.64 16.31
N GLY A 66 -3.10 11.12 15.59
CA GLY A 66 -2.61 12.49 15.68
C GLY A 66 -3.68 13.55 15.32
N MET A 67 -4.63 13.21 14.47
CA MET A 67 -5.74 14.09 14.11
C MET A 67 -6.68 14.34 15.30
N LEU A 68 -6.81 13.40 16.24
CA LEU A 68 -7.62 13.58 17.46
C LEU A 68 -7.07 14.71 18.36
N VAL A 69 -5.79 15.05 18.23
CA VAL A 69 -5.15 16.16 18.98
C VAL A 69 -5.72 17.52 18.54
N THR A 70 -6.29 17.63 17.34
CA THR A 70 -6.84 18.89 16.81
C THR A 70 -8.12 19.35 17.52
N ASN A 71 -8.71 18.55 18.42
CA ASN A 71 -9.91 18.85 19.21
C ASN A 71 -11.15 19.27 18.38
N LEU A 72 -11.23 18.79 17.15
CA LEU A 72 -12.38 19.02 16.27
C LEU A 72 -13.41 17.92 16.46
N ARG A 73 -14.37 18.13 17.39
CA ARG A 73 -15.38 17.13 17.81
C ARG A 73 -16.16 16.48 16.66
N PHE A 74 -16.32 17.16 15.52
CA PHE A 74 -17.00 16.60 14.35
C PHE A 74 -16.17 15.57 13.57
N LEU A 75 -14.84 15.56 13.75
CA LEU A 75 -13.91 14.63 13.11
C LEU A 75 -13.63 13.38 13.94
N ASP A 76 -13.85 13.41 15.25
CA ASP A 76 -13.50 12.29 16.14
C ASP A 76 -14.13 10.97 15.68
N GLY A 77 -15.44 10.97 15.38
CA GLY A 77 -16.14 9.78 14.90
C GLY A 77 -15.63 9.30 13.53
N VAL A 78 -15.27 10.22 12.64
CA VAL A 78 -14.70 9.92 11.31
C VAL A 78 -13.34 9.25 11.45
N VAL A 79 -12.48 9.83 12.28
CA VAL A 79 -11.10 9.36 12.50
C VAL A 79 -11.11 7.98 13.15
N ILE A 80 -11.93 7.79 14.19
CA ILE A 80 -12.07 6.50 14.87
C ILE A 80 -12.60 5.43 13.91
N GLY A 81 -13.67 5.72 13.17
CA GLY A 81 -14.27 4.77 12.22
C GLY A 81 -13.29 4.37 11.10
N THR A 82 -12.58 5.36 10.55
CA THR A 82 -11.56 5.14 9.52
C THR A 82 -10.39 4.32 10.06
N SER A 83 -9.88 4.65 11.26
CA SER A 83 -8.77 3.94 11.88
C SER A 83 -9.12 2.48 12.15
N LEU A 84 -10.33 2.20 12.64
CA LEU A 84 -10.81 0.83 12.84
C LEU A 84 -10.84 0.06 11.51
N THR A 85 -11.31 0.68 10.45
CA THR A 85 -11.37 0.05 9.12
C THR A 85 -9.98 -0.30 8.61
N VAL A 86 -8.99 0.57 8.80
CA VAL A 86 -7.58 0.29 8.46
C VAL A 86 -7.04 -0.88 9.29
N VAL A 87 -7.30 -0.92 10.60
CA VAL A 87 -6.88 -2.03 11.47
C VAL A 87 -7.46 -3.36 10.99
N PHE A 88 -8.77 -3.41 10.73
CA PHE A 88 -9.41 -4.64 10.22
C PHE A 88 -8.86 -5.05 8.85
N SER A 89 -8.62 -4.08 7.97
CA SER A 89 -8.03 -4.34 6.65
C SER A 89 -6.62 -4.94 6.75
N VAL A 90 -5.78 -4.39 7.62
CA VAL A 90 -4.43 -4.90 7.89
C VAL A 90 -4.50 -6.31 8.48
N LEU A 91 -5.35 -6.53 9.50
CA LEU A 91 -5.56 -7.84 10.11
C LEU A 91 -6.00 -8.87 9.06
N ALA A 92 -6.98 -8.54 8.23
CA ALA A 92 -7.43 -9.42 7.15
C ALA A 92 -6.31 -9.73 6.15
N ALA A 93 -5.47 -8.74 5.80
CA ALA A 93 -4.35 -8.94 4.89
C ALA A 93 -3.26 -9.86 5.47
N VAL A 94 -3.04 -9.88 6.78
CA VAL A 94 -2.01 -10.75 7.40
C VAL A 94 -2.54 -12.06 7.98
N THR A 95 -3.86 -12.24 8.06
CA THR A 95 -4.48 -13.47 8.60
C THR A 95 -5.30 -14.22 7.56
N LEU A 96 -6.32 -13.58 7.00
CA LEU A 96 -7.25 -14.20 6.06
C LEU A 96 -6.59 -14.44 4.70
N LEU A 97 -5.89 -13.44 4.17
CA LEU A 97 -5.24 -13.54 2.87
C LEU A 97 -4.22 -14.68 2.78
N PRO A 98 -3.25 -14.86 3.70
CA PRO A 98 -2.31 -15.97 3.62
C PRO A 98 -2.99 -17.33 3.79
N ALA A 99 -4.03 -17.43 4.62
CA ALA A 99 -4.82 -18.66 4.74
C ALA A 99 -5.49 -19.03 3.40
N LEU A 100 -6.04 -18.04 2.70
CA LEU A 100 -6.59 -18.23 1.36
C LEU A 100 -5.52 -18.58 0.35
N LEU A 101 -4.34 -17.94 0.39
CA LEU A 101 -3.23 -18.25 -0.52
C LEU A 101 -2.69 -19.66 -0.32
N GLY A 102 -2.54 -20.11 0.94
CA GLY A 102 -2.19 -21.49 1.26
C GLY A 102 -3.21 -22.49 0.73
N PHE A 103 -4.51 -22.19 0.87
CA PHE A 103 -5.59 -23.04 0.35
C PHE A 103 -5.67 -23.06 -1.18
N LEU A 104 -5.53 -21.92 -1.86
CA LEU A 104 -5.55 -21.84 -3.32
C LEU A 104 -4.28 -22.41 -3.96
N GLY A 105 -3.16 -22.37 -3.23
CA GLY A 105 -1.86 -22.82 -3.68
C GLY A 105 -1.47 -22.25 -5.04
N SER A 106 -1.09 -23.12 -5.97
CA SER A 106 -0.67 -22.71 -7.33
C SER A 106 -1.82 -22.23 -8.25
N ARG A 107 -3.09 -22.26 -7.82
CA ARG A 107 -4.22 -21.70 -8.58
C ARG A 107 -4.25 -20.18 -8.61
N VAL A 108 -3.45 -19.53 -7.76
CA VAL A 108 -3.21 -18.08 -7.80
C VAL A 108 -2.51 -17.64 -9.10
N LEU A 109 -1.83 -18.55 -9.79
CA LEU A 109 -1.24 -18.30 -11.10
C LEU A 109 -2.26 -18.54 -12.23
N SER A 110 -2.22 -17.70 -13.26
CA SER A 110 -3.02 -17.92 -14.48
C SER A 110 -2.61 -19.22 -15.17
N ARG A 111 -3.54 -19.90 -15.85
CA ARG A 111 -3.27 -21.14 -16.61
C ARG A 111 -2.08 -21.01 -17.55
N ARG A 112 -1.88 -19.83 -18.17
CA ARG A 112 -0.72 -19.53 -19.02
C ARG A 112 0.58 -19.51 -18.23
N GLN A 113 0.60 -18.89 -17.05
CA GLN A 113 1.77 -18.82 -16.18
C GLN A 113 2.17 -20.18 -15.66
N ARG A 114 1.20 -21.02 -15.27
CA ARG A 114 1.46 -22.41 -14.84
C ARG A 114 2.07 -23.25 -15.97
N ARG A 115 1.55 -23.11 -17.21
CA ARG A 115 2.12 -23.77 -18.39
C ARG A 115 3.54 -23.30 -18.71
N LYS A 116 3.79 -21.98 -18.62
CA LYS A 116 5.12 -21.41 -18.86
C LYS A 116 6.13 -21.88 -17.83
N LEU A 117 5.77 -21.87 -16.54
CA LEU A 117 6.60 -22.40 -15.46
C LEU A 117 6.92 -23.89 -15.65
N ALA A 118 5.96 -24.68 -16.13
CA ALA A 118 6.17 -26.10 -16.42
C ALA A 118 7.05 -26.35 -17.67
N ALA A 119 7.05 -25.43 -18.64
CA ALA A 119 7.80 -25.56 -19.89
C ALA A 119 9.23 -24.97 -19.82
N GLU A 120 9.40 -23.83 -19.15
CA GLU A 120 10.65 -23.06 -19.12
C GLU A 120 11.39 -23.15 -17.77
N GLY A 121 10.76 -23.73 -16.75
CA GLY A 121 11.29 -23.79 -15.39
C GLY A 121 11.18 -22.46 -14.62
N PRO A 122 11.80 -22.36 -13.43
CA PRO A 122 11.73 -21.19 -12.57
C PRO A 122 12.22 -19.90 -13.26
N GLU A 123 11.42 -18.83 -13.21
CA GLU A 123 11.82 -17.54 -13.77
C GLU A 123 12.90 -16.89 -12.88
N GLN A 124 14.11 -16.72 -13.43
CA GLN A 124 15.13 -15.85 -12.83
C GLN A 124 14.64 -14.40 -12.92
N GLU A 125 14.55 -13.73 -11.77
CA GLU A 125 14.09 -12.34 -11.66
C GLU A 125 15.12 -11.38 -12.26
N ARG A 126 15.22 -11.35 -13.59
CA ARG A 126 16.02 -10.35 -14.30
C ARG A 126 15.22 -9.06 -14.29
N ALA A 127 15.78 -8.03 -13.66
CA ALA A 127 15.31 -6.65 -13.79
C ALA A 127 15.53 -6.18 -15.23
N SER A 128 14.72 -6.70 -16.16
CA SER A 128 14.75 -6.38 -17.57
C SER A 128 13.51 -5.52 -17.87
N GLY A 129 13.74 -4.40 -18.55
CA GLY A 129 12.66 -3.51 -18.97
C GLY A 129 12.94 -2.03 -18.74
N PHE A 130 11.93 -1.23 -19.09
CA PHE A 130 11.99 0.23 -19.01
C PHE A 130 12.26 0.73 -17.58
N ALA A 131 11.61 0.13 -16.57
CA ALA A 131 11.80 0.51 -15.17
C ALA A 131 13.24 0.29 -14.67
N ALA A 132 13.90 -0.79 -15.09
CA ALA A 132 15.30 -1.06 -14.73
C ALA A 132 16.26 -0.05 -15.39
N ARG A 133 16.03 0.29 -16.66
CA ARG A 133 16.80 1.32 -17.38
C ARG A 133 16.60 2.70 -16.77
N TRP A 134 15.37 3.03 -16.40
CA TRP A 134 15.03 4.27 -15.72
C TRP A 134 15.72 4.35 -14.34
N SER A 135 15.61 3.30 -13.54
CA SER A 135 16.29 3.21 -12.23
C SER A 135 17.81 3.38 -12.37
N ALA A 136 18.43 2.70 -13.34
CA ALA A 136 19.86 2.86 -13.63
C ALA A 136 20.20 4.29 -14.06
N ASN A 137 19.35 4.95 -14.85
CA ASN A 137 19.55 6.35 -15.23
C ASN A 137 19.43 7.29 -14.03
N VAL A 138 18.49 7.03 -13.12
CA VAL A 138 18.32 7.79 -11.87
C VAL A 138 19.54 7.61 -10.96
N GLN A 139 20.05 6.38 -10.84
CA GLN A 139 21.23 6.06 -10.05
C GLN A 139 22.54 6.67 -10.59
N LYS A 140 22.62 6.99 -11.90
CA LYS A 140 23.79 7.67 -12.47
C LYS A 140 23.97 9.10 -11.97
N ARG A 141 22.88 9.78 -11.59
CA ARG A 141 22.92 11.19 -11.14
C ARG A 141 21.96 11.44 -9.97
N PRO A 142 22.18 10.79 -8.80
CA PRO A 142 21.22 10.83 -7.70
C PRO A 142 21.07 12.24 -7.11
N ARG A 143 22.17 12.99 -6.99
CA ARG A 143 22.16 14.35 -6.41
C ARG A 143 21.38 15.35 -7.28
N SER A 144 21.64 15.38 -8.59
CA SER A 144 20.94 16.32 -9.47
C SER A 144 19.45 16.02 -9.56
N ILE A 145 19.07 14.73 -9.57
CA ILE A 145 17.66 14.32 -9.60
C ILE A 145 16.98 14.62 -8.27
N ALA A 146 17.65 14.40 -7.14
CA ALA A 146 17.13 14.77 -5.84
C ALA A 146 16.91 16.29 -5.73
N VAL A 147 17.90 17.10 -6.15
CA VAL A 147 17.76 18.57 -6.17
C VAL A 147 16.62 19.00 -7.08
N MET A 148 16.53 18.44 -8.29
CA MET A 148 15.44 18.72 -9.22
C MET A 148 14.07 18.39 -8.58
N ALA A 149 13.93 17.22 -7.98
CA ALA A 149 12.69 16.80 -7.33
C ALA A 149 12.31 17.73 -6.15
N VAL A 150 13.29 18.11 -5.32
CA VAL A 150 13.07 19.04 -4.20
C VAL A 150 12.65 20.42 -4.72
N VAL A 151 13.32 20.95 -5.74
CA VAL A 151 12.97 22.25 -6.35
C VAL A 151 11.55 22.20 -6.92
N VAL A 152 11.19 21.15 -7.66
CA VAL A 152 9.84 20.99 -8.21
C VAL A 152 8.80 20.90 -7.09
N MET A 153 9.04 20.10 -6.05
CA MET A 153 8.14 19.99 -4.90
C MET A 153 7.98 21.33 -4.16
N ALA A 154 9.07 22.08 -3.98
CA ALA A 154 9.04 23.39 -3.34
C ALA A 154 8.24 24.40 -4.17
N ILE A 155 8.39 24.41 -5.50
CA ILE A 155 7.59 25.25 -6.41
C ILE A 155 6.11 24.90 -6.31
N LEU A 156 5.76 23.61 -6.33
CA LEU A 156 4.37 23.15 -6.19
C LEU A 156 3.78 23.47 -4.82
N ALA A 157 4.60 23.67 -3.79
CA ALA A 157 4.18 24.06 -2.45
C ALA A 157 3.95 25.59 -2.30
N ILE A 158 4.42 26.43 -3.24
CA ILE A 158 4.26 27.90 -3.17
C ILE A 158 2.79 28.33 -2.94
N PRO A 159 1.76 27.73 -3.59
CA PRO A 159 0.37 28.12 -3.37
C PRO A 159 -0.11 27.94 -1.92
N VAL A 160 0.50 27.04 -1.15
CA VAL A 160 0.17 26.82 0.26
C VAL A 160 0.41 28.09 1.10
N LEU A 161 1.43 28.87 0.75
CA LEU A 161 1.74 30.14 1.43
C LEU A 161 0.69 31.22 1.17
N SER A 162 -0.10 31.06 0.11
CA SER A 162 -1.19 31.99 -0.26
C SER A 162 -2.56 31.56 0.26
N LEU A 163 -2.65 30.44 0.99
CA LEU A 163 -3.91 29.95 1.54
C LEU A 163 -4.49 30.94 2.55
N ARG A 164 -5.63 31.54 2.18
CA ARG A 164 -6.50 32.23 3.12
C ARG A 164 -7.51 31.23 3.64
N LEU A 165 -7.32 30.81 4.88
CA LEU A 165 -8.31 30.00 5.58
C LEU A 165 -9.54 30.89 5.83
N GLY A 166 -10.60 30.69 5.07
CA GLY A 166 -11.89 31.29 5.38
C GLY A 166 -12.37 30.68 6.69
N ALA A 167 -12.34 31.45 7.78
CA ALA A 167 -13.15 31.13 8.94
C ALA A 167 -14.60 31.24 8.46
N THR A 168 -15.27 30.10 8.28
CA THR A 168 -16.72 30.10 8.16
C THR A 168 -17.23 30.69 9.46
N ASP A 169 -17.63 31.96 9.40
CA ASP A 169 -18.30 32.64 10.48
C ASP A 169 -19.44 31.73 10.94
N GLN A 170 -19.41 31.32 12.20
CA GLN A 170 -20.53 30.61 12.83
C GLN A 170 -21.64 31.64 13.04
N GLY A 171 -22.32 31.98 11.95
CA GLY A 171 -23.35 32.99 11.89
C GLY A 171 -24.45 32.59 10.92
N ASN A 172 -25.18 31.51 11.23
CA ASN A 172 -26.65 31.44 11.35
C ASN A 172 -27.07 29.98 11.63
#